data_AF-A0A8D8DXQ7-F1
#
_entry.id   AF-A0A8D8DXQ7-F1
#
_cell.length_a   1.000
_cell.length_b   1.000
_cell.length_c   1.000
_cell.angle_alpha   90.00
_cell.angle_beta   90.00
_cell.angle_gamma   90.00
#
_symmetry.space_group_name_H-M   'P 1'
#
loop_
_entity.id
_entity.type
_entity.pdbx_description
1 polymer ?
#
loop_
_entity_poly.entity_id
_entity_poly.type
_entity_poly.pdbx_seq_one_letter_code
_entity_poly.pdbx_strand_id
1 'polypeptide(L)'
;MANKLFLDEIQSILKMLHFIFPAIHSWQIFLAVCCLPSLLSGACCMFFPESPKFLMAKGRNEQAMAVFRTLYALNTGCSREDYPIKELVDETAISSDETIQKDRKEVPQKAPAISGLRSFQDQMKSMFGKTHLKNSLMAYSIQFGILFGLNTFRLWVP
;
A
#
# COMPACT_ATOMS: atom_id res chain seq x y z
N MET A 1 52.98 30.98 21.95
CA MET A 1 52.65 29.53 21.87
C MET A 1 51.22 29.24 22.32
N ALA A 2 50.80 29.69 23.50
CA ALA A 2 49.43 29.49 24.02
C ALA A 2 48.30 29.99 23.10
N ASN A 3 48.47 31.15 22.45
CA ASN A 3 47.46 31.71 21.55
C ASN A 3 47.25 30.85 20.28
N LYS A 4 48.27 30.10 19.85
CA LYS A 4 48.17 29.20 18.69
C LYS A 4 47.40 27.93 19.04
N LEU A 5 47.72 27.33 20.20
CA LEU A 5 47.01 26.17 20.74
C LEU A 5 45.53 26.45 20.98
N PHE A 6 45.20 27.62 21.51
CA PHE A 6 43.81 28.05 21.73
C PHE A 6 43.04 28.21 20.41
N LEU A 7 43.67 28.80 19.38
CA LEU A 7 43.07 28.91 18.05
C LEU A 7 42.89 27.56 17.35
N ASP A 8 43.83 26.62 17.56
CA ASP A 8 43.75 25.26 17.03
C ASP A 8 42.62 24.43 17.69
N GLU A 9 42.36 24.62 18.98
CA GLU A 9 41.19 24.04 19.66
C GLU A 9 39.88 24.60 19.14
N ILE A 10 39.76 25.94 19.00
CA ILE A 10 38.56 26.57 18.45
C ILE A 10 38.30 26.08 17.02
N GLN A 11 39.33 25.96 16.19
CA GLN A 11 39.22 25.41 14.84
C GLN A 11 38.79 23.94 14.84
N SER A 12 39.26 23.13 15.79
CA SER A 12 38.85 21.73 15.92
C SER A 12 37.38 21.61 16.35
N ILE A 13 36.93 22.45 17.29
CA ILE A 13 35.53 22.51 17.73
C ILE A 13 34.64 22.98 16.57
N LEU A 14 35.07 23.99 15.81
CA LEU A 14 34.31 24.49 14.66
C LEU A 14 34.17 23.42 13.56
N LYS A 15 35.24 22.66 13.29
CA LYS A 15 35.22 21.53 12.35
C LYS A 15 34.32 20.40 12.83
N MET A 16 34.37 20.09 14.13
CA MET A 16 33.50 19.08 14.74
C MET A 16 32.03 19.51 14.65
N LEU A 17 31.73 20.79 14.89
CA LEU A 17 30.39 21.34 14.77
C LEU A 17 29.89 21.31 13.32
N HIS A 18 30.73 21.64 12.34
CA HIS A 18 30.39 21.57 10.92
C HIS A 18 30.24 20.12 10.41
N PHE A 19 30.95 19.17 11.02
CA PHE A 19 30.78 17.73 10.75
C PHE A 19 29.48 17.20 11.35
N ILE A 20 29.08 17.66 12.54
CA ILE A 20 27.83 17.28 13.21
C ILE A 20 26.62 17.94 12.53
N PHE A 21 26.77 19.18 12.06
CA PHE A 21 25.75 19.93 11.34
C PHE A 21 26.25 20.31 9.94
N PRO A 22 26.21 19.37 8.96
CA PRO A 22 26.48 19.73 7.58
C PRO A 22 25.48 20.80 7.14
N ALA A 23 25.94 21.73 6.30
CA ALA A 23 25.06 22.73 5.70
C ALA A 23 23.85 22.03 5.07
N ILE A 24 22.65 22.37 5.55
CA ILE A 24 21.42 21.78 5.04
C ILE A 24 21.16 22.35 3.66
N HIS A 25 21.22 21.50 2.64
CA HIS A 25 20.94 21.87 1.27
C HIS A 25 19.45 21.71 0.98
N SER A 26 18.91 22.52 0.07
CA SER A 26 17.46 22.53 -0.26
C SER A 26 16.92 21.15 -0.65
N TRP A 27 17.75 20.29 -1.28
CA TRP A 27 17.37 18.93 -1.66
C TRP A 27 17.11 18.01 -0.46
N GLN A 28 17.84 18.20 0.65
CA GLN A 28 17.68 17.41 1.87
C GLN A 28 16.37 17.78 2.59
N ILE A 29 16.01 19.06 2.60
CA ILE A 29 14.73 19.54 3.15
C ILE A 29 13.57 18.98 2.32
N PHE A 30 13.68 19.02 0.99
CA PHE A 30 12.68 18.43 0.10
C PHE A 30 12.47 16.94 0.40
N LEU A 31 13.56 16.15 0.50
CA LEU A 31 13.48 14.73 0.85
C LEU A 31 12.86 14.52 2.24
N ALA A 32 13.25 15.30 3.24
CA ALA A 32 12.68 15.23 4.58
C ALA A 32 11.16 15.46 4.56
N VAL A 33 10.69 16.48 3.83
CA VAL A 33 9.26 16.76 3.65
C VAL A 33 8.55 15.63 2.91
N CYS A 34 9.17 15.03 1.88
CA CYS A 34 8.61 13.87 1.18
C CYS A 34 8.52 12.61 2.06
N CYS A 35 9.40 12.45 3.04
CA CYS A 35 9.34 11.33 3.99
C CYS A 35 8.18 11.47 5.00
N LEU A 36 7.77 12.69 5.36
CA LEU A 36 6.71 12.93 6.33
C LEU A 36 5.38 12.22 6.00
N PRO A 37 4.78 12.34 4.79
CA PRO A 37 3.54 11.64 4.48
C PRO A 37 3.71 10.11 4.48
N SER A 38 4.88 9.59 4.10
CA SER A 38 5.17 8.15 4.17
C SER A 38 5.26 7.65 5.60
N LEU A 39 5.94 8.38 6.48
CA LEU A 39 6.02 8.06 7.91
C LEU A 39 4.66 8.16 8.58
N LEU A 40 3.90 9.21 8.28
CA LEU A 40 2.55 9.40 8.79
C LEU A 40 1.63 8.27 8.32
N SER A 41 1.70 7.87 7.05
CA SER A 41 0.94 6.74 6.52
C SER A 41 1.29 5.43 7.22
N GLY A 42 2.58 5.14 7.42
CA GLY A 42 3.03 3.97 8.16
C GLY A 42 2.55 3.95 9.60
N ALA A 43 2.59 5.10 10.28
CA ALA A 43 2.05 5.25 11.63
C ALA A 43 0.53 5.02 11.66
N CYS A 44 -0.21 5.64 10.74
CA CYS A 44 -1.65 5.46 10.61
C CYS A 44 -2.03 4.00 10.36
N CYS A 45 -1.30 3.28 9.50
CA CYS A 45 -1.53 1.85 9.19
C CYS A 45 -1.52 0.96 10.44
N MET A 46 -0.74 1.29 11.47
CA MET A 46 -0.73 0.52 12.73
C MET A 46 -2.03 0.63 13.53
N PHE A 47 -2.83 1.69 13.29
CA PHE A 47 -4.11 1.91 13.97
C PHE A 47 -5.32 1.42 13.17
N PHE A 48 -5.15 1.12 11.88
CA PHE A 48 -6.26 0.62 11.06
C PHE A 48 -6.60 -0.82 11.45
N PRO A 49 -7.89 -1.16 11.59
CA PRO A 49 -8.30 -2.53 11.76
C PRO A 49 -7.93 -3.35 10.51
N GLU A 50 -7.67 -4.64 10.71
CA GLU A 50 -7.43 -5.59 9.63
C GLU A 50 -8.56 -5.53 8.59
N SER A 51 -8.23 -5.70 7.30
CA SER A 51 -9.24 -5.64 6.23
C SER A 51 -10.36 -6.69 6.47
N PRO A 52 -11.65 -6.29 6.48
CA PRO A 52 -12.76 -7.22 6.65
C PRO A 52 -12.71 -8.41 5.68
N LYS A 53 -12.29 -8.17 4.43
CA LYS A 53 -12.14 -9.22 3.42
C LYS A 53 -11.07 -10.25 3.82
N PHE A 54 -9.97 -9.80 4.39
CA PHE A 54 -8.93 -10.72 4.87
C PHE A 54 -9.43 -11.57 6.05
N LEU A 55 -10.17 -10.97 6.98
CA LEU A 55 -10.77 -11.67 8.11
C LEU A 55 -11.79 -12.72 7.64
N MET A 56 -12.64 -12.39 6.67
CA MET A 56 -13.59 -13.32 6.04
C MET A 56 -12.88 -14.50 5.36
N ALA A 57 -11.83 -14.23 4.59
CA ALA A 57 -11.04 -15.28 3.91
C ALA A 57 -10.32 -16.22 4.89
N LYS A 58 -10.11 -15.80 6.14
CA LYS A 58 -9.54 -16.61 7.23
C LYS A 58 -10.62 -17.33 8.07
N GLY A 59 -11.90 -17.23 7.70
CA GLY A 59 -13.02 -17.78 8.47
C GLY A 59 -13.35 -16.99 9.74
N ARG A 60 -12.73 -15.83 9.97
CA ARG A 60 -12.95 -14.98 11.15
C ARG A 60 -14.10 -14.00 10.90
N ASN A 61 -15.27 -14.52 10.54
CA ASN A 61 -16.44 -13.71 10.16
C ASN A 61 -16.97 -12.82 11.28
N GLU A 62 -16.93 -13.26 12.54
CA GLU A 62 -17.34 -12.42 13.68
C GLU A 62 -16.47 -11.16 13.81
N GLN A 63 -15.15 -11.31 13.64
CA GLN A 63 -14.22 -10.17 13.67
C GLN A 63 -14.45 -9.25 12.48
N ALA A 64 -14.67 -9.81 11.28
CA ALA A 64 -15.00 -9.03 10.10
C ALA A 64 -16.28 -8.20 10.30
N MET A 65 -17.32 -8.77 10.92
CA MET A 65 -18.56 -8.09 11.25
C MET A 65 -18.35 -6.93 12.23
N ALA A 66 -17.51 -7.12 13.26
CA ALA A 66 -17.16 -6.05 14.18
C ALA A 66 -16.44 -4.87 13.49
N VAL A 67 -15.54 -5.16 12.54
CA VAL A 67 -14.88 -4.13 11.72
C VAL A 67 -15.87 -3.41 10.82
N PHE A 68 -16.81 -4.12 10.16
CA PHE A 68 -17.86 -3.51 9.35
C PHE A 68 -18.75 -2.55 10.14
N ARG A 69 -19.21 -2.95 11.34
CA ARG A 69 -20.00 -2.07 12.22
C ARG A 69 -19.23 -0.84 12.65
N THR A 70 -17.94 -0.99 12.93
CA THR A 70 -17.06 0.12 13.29
C THR A 70 -16.88 1.08 12.12
N LEU A 71 -16.61 0.57 10.93
CA LEU A 71 -16.50 1.39 9.71
C LEU A 71 -17.82 2.09 9.38
N TYR A 72 -18.96 1.41 9.57
CA TYR A 72 -20.28 2.01 9.39
C TYR A 72 -20.47 3.20 10.33
N ALA A 73 -20.28 3.00 11.63
CA ALA A 73 -20.43 4.07 12.62
C ALA A 73 -19.48 5.26 12.36
N LEU A 74 -18.24 4.99 11.93
CA LEU A 74 -17.28 6.03 11.56
C LEU A 74 -17.69 6.81 10.31
N ASN A 75 -18.28 6.14 9.31
CA ASN A 75 -18.64 6.76 8.03
C ASN A 75 -19.98 7.51 8.08
N THR A 76 -20.96 6.99 8.83
CA THR A 76 -22.33 7.54 8.87
C THR A 76 -22.61 8.35 10.13
N GLY A 77 -21.83 8.16 11.20
CA GLY A 77 -22.11 8.73 12.52
C GLY A 77 -23.25 8.04 13.28
N CYS A 78 -23.86 6.98 12.71
CA CYS A 78 -24.91 6.20 13.37
C CYS A 78 -24.35 5.16 14.35
N SER A 79 -25.23 4.53 15.13
CA SER A 79 -24.82 3.51 16.08
C SER A 79 -24.34 2.24 15.37
N ARG A 80 -23.47 1.47 16.04
CA ARG A 80 -22.92 0.21 15.50
C ARG A 80 -23.99 -0.87 15.32
N GLU A 81 -25.04 -0.79 16.13
CA GLU A 81 -26.17 -1.71 16.19
C GLU A 81 -27.13 -1.51 15.01
N ASP A 82 -27.13 -0.32 14.40
CA ASP A 82 -27.97 0.01 13.24
C ASP A 82 -27.41 -0.53 11.92
N TYR A 83 -26.31 -1.28 11.98
CA TYR A 83 -25.68 -1.84 10.80
C TYR A 83 -26.62 -2.87 10.12
N PRO A 84 -26.98 -2.67 8.83
CA PRO A 84 -28.05 -3.43 8.19
C PRO A 84 -27.70 -4.91 7.90
N ILE A 85 -26.41 -5.26 7.86
CA ILE A 85 -25.96 -6.62 7.51
C ILE A 85 -25.73 -7.43 8.79
N LYS A 86 -26.45 -8.55 8.92
CA LYS A 86 -26.45 -9.39 10.14
C LYS A 86 -25.53 -10.61 10.06
N GLU A 87 -25.30 -11.13 8.87
CA GLU A 87 -24.51 -12.35 8.64
C GLU A 87 -23.59 -12.16 7.42
N LEU A 88 -22.38 -12.71 7.50
CA LEU A 88 -21.40 -12.70 6.42
C LEU A 88 -21.28 -14.10 5.83
N VAL A 89 -21.04 -14.16 4.52
CA VAL A 89 -20.80 -15.42 3.81
C VAL A 89 -19.50 -16.06 4.33
N ASP A 90 -19.57 -17.34 4.70
CA ASP A 90 -18.39 -18.11 5.08
C ASP A 90 -17.65 -18.64 3.85
N GLU A 91 -16.61 -17.92 3.43
CA GLU A 91 -15.75 -18.31 2.30
C GLU A 91 -15.03 -19.65 2.57
N THR A 92 -14.85 -20.06 3.82
CA THR A 92 -14.15 -21.32 4.17
C THR A 92 -15.07 -22.53 4.04
N ALA A 93 -16.35 -22.42 4.39
CA ALA A 93 -17.33 -23.48 4.23
C ALA A 93 -17.64 -23.78 2.74
N ILE A 94 -17.63 -22.76 1.90
CA ILE A 94 -17.83 -22.91 0.44
C ILE A 94 -16.66 -23.69 -0.19
N SER A 95 -15.43 -23.50 0.31
CA SER A 95 -14.26 -24.21 -0.21
C SER A 95 -14.26 -25.72 0.09
N SER A 96 -15.05 -26.18 1.09
CA SER A 96 -15.25 -27.60 1.37
C SER A 96 -16.36 -28.27 0.54
N ASP A 97 -17.29 -27.50 -0.04
CA ASP A 97 -18.48 -28.05 -0.72
C ASP A 97 -18.40 -28.02 -2.27
N GLU A 98 -17.32 -27.46 -2.85
CA GLU A 98 -17.05 -27.50 -4.30
C GLU A 98 -16.57 -28.89 -4.81
N THR A 99 -17.04 -30.00 -4.23
CA THR A 99 -16.89 -31.34 -4.85
C THR A 99 -18.11 -31.77 -5.67
N ILE A 100 -19.28 -31.13 -5.55
CA ILE A 100 -20.48 -31.58 -6.29
C ILE A 100 -21.22 -30.40 -6.93
N GLN A 101 -20.75 -30.00 -8.13
CA GLN A 101 -21.54 -29.69 -9.34
C GLN A 101 -20.85 -28.65 -10.22
N LYS A 102 -20.19 -29.13 -11.29
CA LYS A 102 -20.12 -28.37 -12.53
C LYS A 102 -20.16 -29.30 -13.73
N ASP A 103 -21.38 -29.59 -14.13
CA ASP A 103 -21.73 -30.02 -15.48
C ASP A 103 -21.37 -28.87 -16.45
N ARG A 104 -20.11 -28.83 -16.92
CA ARG A 104 -19.67 -27.92 -17.99
C ARG A 104 -18.49 -28.52 -18.74
N LYS A 105 -18.82 -29.14 -19.89
CA LYS A 105 -17.97 -29.46 -21.06
C LYS A 105 -16.47 -29.49 -20.79
N GLU A 106 -15.95 -30.72 -20.72
CA GLU A 106 -14.54 -31.07 -20.71
C GLU A 106 -13.73 -30.24 -21.73
N VAL A 107 -12.80 -29.42 -21.24
CA VAL A 107 -11.71 -28.84 -22.02
C VAL A 107 -10.45 -29.66 -21.71
N PRO A 108 -9.68 -30.13 -22.71
CA PRO A 108 -8.63 -31.13 -22.49
C PRO A 108 -7.52 -30.60 -21.58
N GLN A 109 -7.10 -31.43 -20.62
CA GLN A 109 -5.90 -31.25 -19.80
C GLN A 109 -4.67 -31.02 -20.71
N LYS A 110 -4.26 -29.76 -20.88
CA LYS A 110 -2.92 -29.41 -21.38
C LYS A 110 -2.26 -28.54 -20.33
N ALA A 111 -1.12 -29.03 -19.83
CA ALA A 111 -0.14 -28.47 -18.90
C ALA A 111 -0.63 -27.35 -17.93
N PRO A 112 -0.47 -27.51 -16.60
CA PRO A 112 -0.97 -26.55 -15.60
C PRO A 112 -0.49 -25.10 -15.84
N ALA A 113 0.69 -24.92 -16.43
CA ALA A 113 1.23 -23.60 -16.80
C ALA A 113 0.45 -22.89 -17.92
N ILE A 114 -0.03 -23.62 -18.93
CA ILE A 114 -0.76 -23.06 -20.08
C ILE A 114 -2.19 -22.70 -19.67
N SER A 115 -2.80 -23.52 -18.80
CA SER A 115 -4.10 -23.23 -18.19
C SER A 115 -4.04 -21.97 -17.33
N GLY A 116 -3.04 -21.85 -16.45
CA GLY A 116 -2.85 -20.67 -15.60
C GLY A 116 -2.62 -19.38 -16.39
N LEU A 117 -1.84 -19.43 -17.48
CA LEU A 117 -1.58 -18.25 -18.33
C LEU A 117 -2.83 -17.81 -19.10
N ARG A 118 -3.67 -18.76 -19.56
CA ARG A 118 -4.93 -18.45 -20.24
C ARG A 118 -5.96 -17.87 -19.27
N SER A 119 -6.07 -18.43 -18.06
CA SER A 119 -6.90 -17.87 -16.99
C SER A 119 -6.46 -16.45 -16.61
N PHE A 120 -5.15 -16.22 -16.50
CA PHE A 120 -4.59 -14.88 -16.30
C PHE A 120 -4.93 -13.96 -17.47
N GLN A 121 -4.81 -14.42 -18.72
CA GLN A 121 -5.15 -13.62 -19.90
C GLN A 121 -6.64 -13.25 -19.94
N ASP A 122 -7.54 -14.18 -19.59
CA ASP A 122 -8.98 -13.93 -19.53
C ASP A 122 -9.33 -12.95 -18.38
N GLN A 123 -8.69 -13.07 -17.21
CA GLN A 123 -8.82 -12.12 -16.10
C GLN A 123 -8.31 -10.73 -16.49
N MET A 124 -7.11 -10.64 -17.08
CA MET A 124 -6.51 -9.38 -17.54
C MET A 124 -7.38 -8.70 -18.60
N LYS A 125 -7.91 -9.46 -19.56
CA LYS A 125 -8.81 -8.93 -20.59
C LYS A 125 -10.10 -8.37 -19.99
N SER A 126 -10.61 -8.97 -18.91
CA SER A 126 -11.75 -8.43 -18.17
C SER A 126 -11.42 -7.10 -17.48
N MET A 127 -10.19 -6.93 -16.97
CA MET A 127 -9.77 -5.69 -16.30
C MET A 127 -9.62 -4.49 -17.25
N PHE A 128 -9.30 -4.73 -18.53
CA PHE A 128 -9.25 -3.70 -19.57
C PHE A 128 -10.62 -3.46 -20.27
N GLY A 129 -11.71 -3.90 -19.65
CA GLY A 129 -13.07 -3.61 -20.12
C GLY A 129 -13.30 -2.11 -20.32
N LYS A 130 -14.16 -1.76 -21.29
CA LYS A 130 -14.40 -0.39 -21.76
C LYS A 130 -14.71 0.63 -20.65
N THR A 131 -15.31 0.18 -19.55
CA THR A 131 -15.65 1.04 -18.40
C THR A 131 -14.45 1.40 -17.52
N HIS A 132 -13.44 0.53 -17.40
CA HIS A 132 -12.31 0.72 -16.48
C HIS A 132 -11.05 1.28 -17.15
N LEU A 133 -10.97 1.24 -18.48
CA LEU A 133 -9.78 1.67 -19.23
C LEU A 133 -9.37 3.13 -18.94
N LYS A 134 -10.34 4.04 -18.83
CA LYS A 134 -10.06 5.45 -18.51
C LYS A 134 -9.39 5.60 -17.14
N ASN A 135 -9.87 4.88 -16.14
CA ASN A 135 -9.32 4.91 -14.79
C ASN A 135 -7.91 4.31 -14.77
N SER A 136 -7.70 3.19 -15.48
CA SER A 136 -6.38 2.58 -15.62
C SER A 136 -5.39 3.50 -16.33
N LEU A 137 -5.80 4.17 -17.42
CA LEU A 137 -4.95 5.12 -18.13
C LEU A 137 -4.56 6.31 -17.25
N MET A 138 -5.51 6.82 -16.45
CA MET A 138 -5.24 7.90 -15.49
C MET A 138 -4.22 7.43 -14.43
N ALA A 139 -4.41 6.24 -13.88
CA ALA A 139 -3.47 5.64 -12.92
C ALA A 139 -2.06 5.45 -13.51
N TYR A 140 -1.97 4.94 -14.74
CA TYR A 140 -0.67 4.79 -15.42
C TYR A 140 0.00 6.13 -15.71
N SER A 141 -0.77 7.16 -16.05
CA SER A 141 -0.24 8.51 -16.28
C SER A 141 0.33 9.11 -14.98
N ILE A 142 -0.38 8.93 -13.87
CA ILE A 142 0.10 9.32 -12.54
C ILE A 142 1.39 8.56 -12.19
N GLN A 143 1.39 7.23 -12.37
CA GLN A 143 2.54 6.39 -12.08
C GLN A 143 3.76 6.76 -12.93
N PHE A 144 3.55 7.09 -14.20
CA PHE A 144 4.59 7.59 -15.10
C PHE A 144 5.17 8.91 -14.58
N GLY A 145 4.32 9.87 -14.19
CA GLY A 145 4.76 11.15 -13.63
C GLY A 145 5.58 10.98 -12.35
N ILE A 146 5.15 10.08 -11.45
CA ILE A 146 5.89 9.75 -10.22
C ILE A 146 7.26 9.16 -10.58
N LEU A 147 7.30 8.15 -11.46
CA LEU A 147 8.55 7.50 -11.85
C LEU A 147 9.49 8.46 -12.57
N PHE A 148 8.97 9.29 -13.47
CA PHE A 148 9.74 10.33 -14.15
C PHE A 148 10.34 11.31 -13.14
N GLY A 149 9.53 11.84 -12.22
CA GLY A 149 9.99 12.71 -11.14
C GLY A 149 11.10 12.08 -10.31
N LEU A 150 10.92 10.84 -9.83
CA LEU A 150 11.94 10.13 -9.05
C LEU A 150 13.25 9.93 -9.82
N ASN A 151 13.18 9.60 -11.12
CA ASN A 151 14.37 9.44 -11.95
C ASN A 151 15.07 10.78 -12.23
N THR A 152 14.32 11.86 -12.45
CA THR A 152 14.86 13.22 -12.58
C THR A 152 15.52 13.68 -11.27
N PHE A 153 14.87 13.47 -10.12
CA PHE A 153 15.44 13.80 -8.81
C PHE A 153 16.72 13.03 -8.53
N ARG A 154 16.78 11.74 -8.88
CA ARG A 154 17.99 10.94 -8.75
C ARG A 154 19.17 11.52 -9.52
N LEU A 155 18.93 12.15 -10.66
CA LEU A 155 19.98 12.81 -11.46
C LEU A 155 20.32 14.23 -10.97
N TRP A 156 19.44 14.84 -10.17
CA TRP A 156 19.61 16.20 -9.65
C TRP A 156 20.37 16.24 -8.31
N VAL A 157 20.28 15.18 -7.51
CA VAL A 157 21.10 15.03 -6.32
C VAL A 157 22.56 14.79 -6.76
N PRO A 158 23.53 15.54 -6.18
CA PRO A 158 24.95 15.46 -6.56
C PRO A 158 25.62 14.14 -6.20
#